data_AF-A0A953P9I4-F1
#
_entry.id   AF-A0A953P9I4-F1
#
_cell.length_a   1.000
_cell.length_b   1.000
_cell.length_c   1.000
_cell.angle_alpha   90.00
_cell.angle_beta   90.00
_cell.angle_gamma   90.00
#
_symmetry.space_group_name_H-M   'P 1'
#
loop_
_entity.id
_entity.type
_entity.pdbx_description
1 polymer ?
#
loop_
_entity_poly.entity_id
_entity_poly.type
_entity_poly.pdbx_seq_one_letter_code
_entity_poly.pdbx_strand_id
1 'polypeptide(L)'
;MAILLVLVGSSCKRPEPKVSQAEVERTLSAAQKTLDELKGWRVSTETDKMDNTPAVYLSKLAESGGHGAMLTIRCTRGKTELYVGTDDIVDNGKVRIKFDDAKPQQQSWSEASDHQGLFAPDPIGLAKRLVKADSFLFEYSPFQKQPTTVEFKVNGLAEKLTSVAEPCGWARIEEAKARAQAYAKGEPERARKRDAMLREALSRHVGACHEKWLQDMGRWCWYDESAYGFKGGIPFESKEAALDDAVQRTKSGQFFTHEMAQIDSELKEE
;
A
#
# COMPACT_ATOMS: atom_id res chain seq x y z
N MET A 1 -59.90 -78.57 -11.03
CA MET A 1 -58.59 -78.48 -10.38
C MET A 1 -58.10 -77.03 -10.48
N ALA A 2 -58.16 -76.28 -9.39
CA ALA A 2 -57.63 -74.93 -9.29
C ALA A 2 -56.52 -74.95 -8.22
N ILE A 3 -55.28 -74.62 -8.62
CA ILE A 3 -54.12 -74.64 -7.74
C ILE A 3 -54.00 -73.25 -7.10
N LEU A 4 -54.20 -73.21 -5.78
CA LEU A 4 -54.04 -72.01 -4.94
C LEU A 4 -52.54 -71.81 -4.65
N LEU A 5 -51.94 -70.76 -5.23
CA LEU A 5 -50.57 -70.33 -4.91
C LEU A 5 -50.59 -69.47 -3.65
N VAL A 6 -50.14 -70.04 -2.53
CA VAL A 6 -49.95 -69.30 -1.26
C VAL A 6 -48.62 -68.56 -1.35
N LEU A 7 -48.67 -67.25 -1.55
CA LEU A 7 -47.52 -66.36 -1.43
C LEU A 7 -47.24 -66.11 0.06
N VAL A 8 -46.22 -66.79 0.60
CA VAL A 8 -45.70 -66.52 1.95
C VAL A 8 -44.86 -65.24 1.88
N GLY A 9 -45.44 -64.14 2.36
CA GLY A 9 -44.72 -62.89 2.55
C GLY A 9 -43.72 -62.99 3.70
N SER A 10 -42.47 -63.32 3.39
CA SER A 10 -41.36 -63.18 4.35
C SER A 10 -41.16 -61.70 4.64
N SER A 11 -41.68 -61.24 5.78
CA SER A 11 -41.38 -59.93 6.34
C SER A 11 -39.92 -59.90 6.79
N CYS A 12 -39.02 -59.44 5.92
CA CYS A 12 -37.66 -59.09 6.29
C CYS A 12 -37.71 -57.89 7.25
N LYS A 13 -37.64 -58.14 8.57
CA LYS A 13 -37.34 -57.07 9.54
C LYS A 13 -35.99 -56.48 9.18
N ARG A 14 -36.00 -55.21 8.77
CA ARG A 14 -34.79 -54.43 8.52
C ARG A 14 -34.00 -54.37 9.83
N PRO A 15 -32.71 -54.77 9.87
CA PRO A 15 -31.92 -54.64 11.08
C PRO A 15 -31.88 -53.16 11.49
N GLU A 16 -32.18 -52.88 12.76
CA GLU A 16 -32.08 -51.54 13.31
C GLU A 16 -30.63 -51.05 13.20
N PRO A 17 -30.39 -49.80 12.74
CA PRO A 17 -29.05 -49.25 12.66
C PRO A 17 -28.44 -49.20 14.07
N LYS A 18 -27.22 -49.73 14.22
CA LYS A 18 -26.48 -49.80 15.50
C LYS A 18 -26.10 -48.43 16.08
N VAL A 19 -26.29 -47.35 15.32
CA VAL A 19 -25.92 -45.99 15.69
C VAL A 19 -27.19 -45.15 15.71
N SER A 20 -27.42 -44.45 16.82
CA SER A 20 -28.58 -43.57 16.96
C SER A 20 -28.48 -42.39 16.00
N GLN A 21 -29.60 -41.90 15.49
CA GLN A 21 -29.61 -40.73 14.59
C GLN A 21 -28.95 -39.49 15.24
N ALA A 22 -29.14 -39.30 16.54
CA ALA A 22 -28.51 -38.23 17.31
C ALA A 22 -26.97 -38.29 17.32
N GLU A 23 -26.39 -39.49 17.27
CA GLU A 23 -24.94 -39.69 17.26
C GLU A 23 -24.34 -39.41 15.87
N VAL A 24 -25.07 -39.78 14.81
CA VAL A 24 -24.72 -39.41 13.43
C VAL A 24 -24.75 -37.88 13.25
N GLU A 25 -25.81 -37.21 13.72
CA GLU A 25 -25.95 -35.75 13.64
C GLU A 25 -24.84 -35.01 14.40
N ARG A 26 -24.49 -35.47 15.61
CA ARG A 26 -23.37 -34.88 16.38
C ARG A 26 -22.04 -35.02 15.65
N THR A 27 -21.78 -36.19 15.06
CA THR A 27 -20.53 -36.45 14.34
C THR A 27 -20.42 -35.59 13.08
N LEU A 28 -21.51 -35.46 12.32
CA LEU A 28 -21.59 -34.58 11.15
C LEU A 28 -21.41 -33.10 11.54
N SER A 29 -22.05 -32.65 12.61
CA SER A 29 -21.89 -31.27 13.11
C SER A 29 -20.46 -30.99 13.56
N ALA A 30 -19.82 -31.91 14.27
CA ALA A 30 -18.42 -31.77 14.68
C ALA A 30 -17.45 -31.74 13.49
N ALA A 31 -17.69 -32.60 12.49
CA ALA A 31 -16.91 -32.63 11.26
C ALA A 31 -17.08 -31.32 10.46
N GLN A 32 -18.32 -30.82 10.35
CA GLN A 32 -18.59 -29.55 9.67
C GLN A 32 -17.92 -28.39 10.39
N LYS A 33 -18.00 -28.33 11.73
CA LYS A 33 -17.32 -27.31 12.52
C LYS A 33 -15.80 -27.34 12.31
N THR A 34 -15.22 -28.53 12.29
CA THR A 34 -13.77 -28.70 12.04
C THR A 34 -13.39 -28.21 10.63
N LEU A 35 -14.22 -28.51 9.64
CA LEU A 35 -14.03 -28.02 8.28
C LEU A 35 -14.14 -26.49 8.20
N ASP A 36 -15.11 -25.90 8.89
CA ASP A 36 -15.30 -24.45 8.94
C ASP A 36 -14.12 -23.74 9.62
N GLU A 37 -13.58 -24.32 10.70
CA GLU A 37 -12.36 -23.84 11.37
C GLU A 37 -11.13 -23.92 10.47
N LEU A 38 -10.98 -25.01 9.70
CA LEU A 38 -9.88 -25.18 8.74
C LEU A 38 -9.98 -24.22 7.55
N LYS A 39 -11.20 -23.91 7.13
CA LYS A 39 -11.50 -22.94 6.07
C LYS A 39 -11.46 -21.49 6.57
N GLY A 40 -11.60 -21.24 7.87
CA GLY A 40 -11.56 -19.90 8.45
C GLY A 40 -10.20 -19.22 8.35
N TRP A 41 -10.15 -17.97 8.81
CA TRP A 41 -8.88 -17.26 9.02
C TRP A 41 -8.09 -17.90 10.16
N ARG A 42 -6.84 -18.28 9.88
CA ARG A 42 -5.94 -18.89 10.86
C ARG A 42 -4.87 -17.89 11.30
N VAL A 43 -4.73 -17.73 12.61
CA VAL A 43 -3.64 -16.95 13.23
C VAL A 43 -2.59 -17.93 13.72
N SER A 44 -1.33 -17.72 13.35
CA SER A 44 -0.19 -18.35 14.00
C SER A 44 0.81 -17.30 14.47
N THR A 45 1.50 -17.62 15.57
CA THR A 45 2.56 -16.78 16.11
C THR A 45 3.78 -17.65 16.31
N GLU A 46 4.89 -17.18 15.78
CA GLU A 46 6.19 -17.83 15.87
C GLU A 46 7.19 -16.82 16.44
N THR A 47 8.31 -17.32 16.95
CA THR A 47 9.43 -16.50 17.37
C THR A 47 10.62 -16.88 16.51
N ASP A 48 11.17 -15.90 15.79
CA ASP A 48 12.36 -16.10 14.97
C ASP A 48 13.53 -16.49 15.88
N LYS A 49 14.13 -17.65 15.64
CA LYS A 49 15.18 -18.20 16.51
C LYS A 49 16.51 -17.47 16.39
N MET A 50 16.70 -16.67 15.34
CA MET A 50 17.95 -15.95 15.09
C MET A 50 18.01 -14.63 15.86
N ASP A 51 16.88 -13.91 15.97
CA ASP A 51 16.83 -12.59 16.59
C ASP A 51 15.79 -12.45 17.72
N ASN A 52 15.07 -13.52 18.03
CA ASN A 52 14.00 -13.59 19.03
C ASN A 52 12.85 -12.59 18.78
N THR A 53 12.66 -12.16 17.54
CA THR A 53 11.54 -11.29 17.19
C THR A 53 10.26 -12.11 16.95
N PRO A 54 9.09 -11.63 17.42
CA PRO A 54 7.82 -12.30 17.13
C PRO A 54 7.45 -12.11 15.66
N ALA A 55 6.97 -13.19 15.06
CA ALA A 55 6.38 -13.24 13.74
C ALA A 55 4.92 -13.65 13.86
N VAL A 56 4.01 -12.85 13.33
CA VAL A 56 2.57 -13.17 13.32
C VAL A 56 2.13 -13.40 11.89
N TYR A 57 1.40 -14.48 11.66
CA TYR A 57 0.84 -14.84 10.37
C TYR A 57 -0.68 -14.97 10.49
N LEU A 58 -1.37 -14.38 9.54
CA LEU A 58 -2.81 -14.46 9.38
C LEU A 58 -3.09 -14.99 7.97
N SER A 59 -3.54 -16.23 7.89
CA SER A 59 -3.64 -16.96 6.62
C SER A 59 -5.04 -17.44 6.33
N LYS A 60 -5.40 -17.44 5.05
CA LYS A 60 -6.67 -17.94 4.51
C LYS A 60 -6.40 -18.86 3.33
N LEU A 61 -6.90 -20.09 3.43
CA LEU A 61 -6.88 -21.03 2.31
C LEU A 61 -7.89 -20.59 1.24
N ALA A 62 -7.51 -20.76 -0.02
CA ALA A 62 -8.40 -20.55 -1.16
C ALA A 62 -9.67 -21.42 -1.04
N GLU A 63 -10.80 -20.86 -1.44
CA GLU A 63 -12.05 -21.60 -1.61
C GLU A 63 -12.02 -22.42 -2.90
N SER A 64 -11.40 -21.88 -3.95
CA SER A 64 -11.24 -22.56 -5.24
C SER A 64 -10.03 -22.04 -6.02
N GLY A 65 -9.54 -22.85 -6.96
CA GLY A 65 -8.39 -22.52 -7.81
C GLY A 65 -7.03 -22.67 -7.13
N GLY A 66 -5.96 -22.67 -7.93
CA GLY A 66 -4.56 -22.56 -7.46
C GLY A 66 -4.04 -23.64 -6.52
N HIS A 67 -4.65 -24.85 -6.50
CA HIS A 67 -4.28 -26.03 -5.69
C HIS A 67 -3.49 -25.70 -4.41
N GLY A 68 -4.18 -25.45 -3.30
CA GLY A 68 -3.51 -25.15 -2.03
C GLY A 68 -3.09 -23.69 -1.84
N ALA A 69 -3.42 -22.80 -2.80
CA ALA A 69 -3.11 -21.38 -2.70
C ALA A 69 -3.57 -20.76 -1.37
N MET A 70 -2.69 -19.95 -0.79
CA MET A 70 -2.83 -19.38 0.54
C MET A 70 -2.64 -17.87 0.50
N LEU A 71 -3.67 -17.12 0.87
CA LEU A 71 -3.55 -15.70 1.12
C LEU A 71 -2.99 -15.50 2.54
N THR A 72 -1.88 -14.80 2.68
CA THR A 72 -1.24 -14.57 3.97
C THR A 72 -0.93 -13.10 4.18
N ILE A 73 -1.31 -12.60 5.36
CA ILE A 73 -0.88 -11.31 5.89
C ILE A 73 0.06 -11.62 7.06
N ARG A 74 1.29 -11.12 7.01
CA ARG A 74 2.26 -11.34 8.09
C ARG A 74 2.83 -10.04 8.63
N CYS A 75 3.16 -10.07 9.92
CA CYS A 75 3.99 -9.08 10.58
C CYS A 75 5.29 -9.76 10.99
N THR A 76 6.41 -9.39 10.35
CA THR A 76 7.74 -9.90 10.68
C THR A 76 8.70 -8.73 10.81
N ARG A 77 9.45 -8.66 11.92
CA ARG A 77 10.39 -7.55 12.19
C ARG A 77 9.77 -6.15 12.01
N GLY A 78 8.51 -5.99 12.42
CA GLY A 78 7.76 -4.72 12.28
C GLY A 78 7.35 -4.36 10.85
N LYS A 79 7.61 -5.22 9.86
CA LYS A 79 7.18 -5.05 8.47
C LYS A 79 5.93 -5.88 8.21
N THR A 80 4.91 -5.23 7.66
CA THR A 80 3.71 -5.91 7.15
C THR A 80 3.90 -6.32 5.72
N GLU A 81 3.59 -7.57 5.41
CA GLU A 81 3.56 -8.10 4.06
C GLU A 81 2.24 -8.83 3.84
N LEU A 82 1.75 -8.78 2.60
CA LEU A 82 0.58 -9.53 2.16
C LEU A 82 0.96 -10.20 0.86
N TYR A 83 0.76 -11.51 0.78
CA TYR A 83 1.10 -12.29 -0.40
C TYR A 83 0.12 -13.42 -0.62
N VAL A 84 0.09 -13.91 -1.86
CA VAL A 84 -0.55 -15.18 -2.22
C VAL A 84 0.57 -16.18 -2.50
N GLY A 85 0.66 -17.22 -1.67
CA GLY A 85 1.52 -18.37 -1.92
C GLY A 85 0.79 -19.41 -2.76
N THR A 86 1.49 -20.09 -3.66
CA THR A 86 0.93 -21.07 -4.59
C THR A 86 1.86 -22.27 -4.72
N ASP A 87 1.32 -23.45 -5.02
CA ASP A 87 2.16 -24.63 -5.30
C ASP A 87 2.81 -24.58 -6.69
N ASP A 88 2.30 -23.72 -7.59
CA ASP A 88 2.88 -23.49 -8.91
C ASP A 88 4.11 -22.57 -8.87
N ILE A 89 5.00 -22.73 -9.84
CA ILE A 89 6.02 -21.73 -10.18
C ILE A 89 5.35 -20.60 -10.96
N VAL A 90 5.52 -19.37 -10.50
CA VAL A 90 4.96 -18.16 -11.12
C VAL A 90 5.83 -17.73 -12.31
N ASP A 91 5.20 -17.24 -13.38
CA ASP A 91 5.89 -16.76 -14.58
C ASP A 91 6.39 -15.31 -14.43
N ASN A 92 5.54 -14.45 -13.87
CA ASN A 92 5.83 -13.04 -13.64
C ASN A 92 4.88 -12.41 -12.61
N GLY A 93 5.20 -11.18 -12.20
CA GLY A 93 4.44 -10.42 -11.20
C GLY A 93 3.13 -9.77 -11.67
N LYS A 94 2.69 -9.95 -12.92
CA LYS A 94 1.46 -9.32 -13.41
C LYS A 94 0.25 -10.11 -12.97
N VAL A 95 -0.64 -9.47 -12.23
CA VAL A 95 -1.84 -10.10 -11.67
C VAL A 95 -3.09 -9.32 -12.02
N ARG A 96 -4.24 -9.99 -11.97
CA ARG A 96 -5.55 -9.33 -11.89
C ARG A 96 -6.18 -9.62 -10.55
N ILE A 97 -6.67 -8.58 -9.90
CA ILE A 97 -7.42 -8.70 -8.65
C ILE A 97 -8.84 -8.20 -8.81
N LYS A 98 -9.79 -8.84 -8.13
CA LYS A 98 -11.18 -8.41 -8.10
C LYS A 98 -11.75 -8.65 -6.71
N PHE A 99 -12.48 -7.67 -6.19
CA PHE A 99 -13.24 -7.79 -4.95
C PHE A 99 -14.71 -7.89 -5.32
N ASP A 100 -15.40 -8.90 -4.80
CA ASP A 100 -16.84 -9.11 -5.01
C ASP A 100 -17.22 -8.94 -6.49
N ASP A 101 -18.19 -8.09 -6.79
CA ASP A 101 -18.67 -7.81 -8.15
C ASP A 101 -17.98 -6.63 -8.83
N ALA A 102 -16.92 -6.08 -8.25
CA ALA A 102 -16.18 -4.97 -8.85
C ALA A 102 -15.52 -5.36 -10.18
N LYS A 103 -15.11 -4.34 -10.95
CA LYS A 103 -14.30 -4.57 -12.15
C LYS A 103 -12.89 -5.08 -11.76
N PRO A 104 -12.35 -6.09 -12.47
CA PRO A 104 -10.97 -6.53 -12.26
C PRO A 104 -9.97 -5.40 -12.47
N GLN A 105 -8.93 -5.37 -11.63
CA GLN A 105 -7.84 -4.40 -11.68
C GLN A 105 -6.53 -5.13 -11.97
N GLN A 106 -5.77 -4.65 -12.96
CA GLN A 106 -4.42 -5.13 -13.19
C GLN A 106 -3.47 -4.51 -12.16
N GLN A 107 -2.56 -5.32 -11.63
CA GLN A 107 -1.50 -4.87 -10.73
C GLN A 107 -0.17 -5.56 -11.06
N SER A 108 0.93 -4.97 -10.59
CA SER A 108 2.24 -5.60 -10.59
C SER A 108 2.63 -5.91 -9.15
N TRP A 109 2.83 -7.19 -8.86
CA TRP A 109 3.24 -7.71 -7.57
C TRP A 109 4.69 -8.20 -7.65
N SER A 110 5.40 -8.21 -6.53
CA SER A 110 6.78 -8.70 -6.48
C SER A 110 6.79 -10.20 -6.29
N GLU A 111 7.68 -10.90 -6.96
CA GLU A 111 7.78 -12.35 -6.87
C GLU A 111 8.60 -12.80 -5.65
N ALA A 112 8.19 -13.91 -5.06
CA ALA A 112 8.95 -14.60 -4.02
C ALA A 112 10.26 -15.16 -4.60
N SER A 113 11.29 -15.27 -3.75
CA SER A 113 12.60 -15.79 -4.18
C SER A 113 12.56 -17.27 -4.60
N ASP A 114 11.59 -18.03 -4.13
CA ASP A 114 11.33 -19.42 -4.52
C ASP A 114 10.37 -19.55 -5.71
N HIS A 115 9.92 -18.41 -6.28
CA HIS A 115 8.96 -18.34 -7.38
C HIS A 115 7.57 -18.93 -7.06
N GLN A 116 7.26 -19.20 -5.78
CA GLN A 116 6.00 -19.82 -5.33
C GLN A 116 5.11 -18.83 -4.56
N GLY A 117 5.27 -17.53 -4.81
CA GLY A 117 4.43 -16.52 -4.21
C GLY A 117 4.55 -15.15 -4.85
N LEU A 118 3.52 -14.34 -4.63
CA LEU A 118 3.42 -12.97 -5.13
C LEU A 118 3.07 -12.03 -3.98
N PHE A 119 3.86 -10.98 -3.80
CA PHE A 119 3.75 -9.98 -2.75
C PHE A 119 3.07 -8.70 -3.26
N ALA A 120 2.04 -8.26 -2.55
CA ALA A 120 1.30 -7.06 -2.86
C ALA A 120 2.16 -5.79 -2.66
N PRO A 121 2.05 -4.79 -3.54
CA PRO A 121 2.81 -3.54 -3.42
C PRO A 121 2.30 -2.64 -2.28
N ASP A 122 1.03 -2.76 -1.88
CA ASP A 122 0.43 -2.04 -0.75
C ASP A 122 -0.29 -3.04 0.17
N PRO A 123 0.45 -3.73 1.06
CA PRO A 123 -0.11 -4.80 1.88
C PRO A 123 -1.14 -4.28 2.90
N ILE A 124 -0.89 -3.12 3.52
CA ILE A 124 -1.79 -2.51 4.50
C ILE A 124 -3.09 -2.05 3.82
N GLY A 125 -2.98 -1.32 2.70
CA GLY A 125 -4.15 -0.87 1.96
C GLY A 125 -4.97 -2.02 1.39
N LEU A 126 -4.31 -3.08 0.88
CA LEU A 126 -4.98 -4.28 0.42
C LEU A 126 -5.72 -5.00 1.56
N ALA A 127 -5.08 -5.23 2.71
CA ALA A 127 -5.73 -5.84 3.87
C ALA A 127 -6.97 -5.05 4.33
N LYS A 128 -6.89 -3.72 4.35
CA LYS A 128 -8.05 -2.85 4.66
C LYS A 128 -9.18 -2.95 3.63
N ARG A 129 -8.87 -3.23 2.36
CA ARG A 129 -9.90 -3.52 1.34
C ARG A 129 -10.52 -4.89 1.55
N LEU A 130 -9.71 -5.91 1.85
CA LEU A 130 -10.19 -7.27 2.12
C LEU A 130 -11.18 -7.32 3.30
N VAL A 131 -10.95 -6.51 4.35
CA VAL A 131 -11.88 -6.37 5.49
C VAL A 131 -13.29 -5.95 5.06
N LYS A 132 -13.43 -5.26 3.93
CA LYS A 132 -14.70 -4.71 3.44
C LYS A 132 -15.35 -5.56 2.35
N ALA A 133 -14.75 -6.69 2.01
CA ALA A 133 -15.20 -7.57 0.92
C ALA A 133 -15.63 -8.93 1.47
N ASP A 134 -16.49 -9.61 0.72
CA ASP A 134 -16.87 -10.99 1.02
C ASP A 134 -15.93 -11.97 0.27
N SER A 135 -15.50 -11.58 -0.93
CA SER A 135 -14.68 -12.39 -1.81
C SER A 135 -13.54 -11.60 -2.46
N PHE A 136 -12.41 -12.28 -2.63
CA PHE A 136 -11.23 -11.78 -3.31
C PHE A 136 -10.78 -12.78 -4.36
N LEU A 137 -10.86 -12.38 -5.63
CA LEU A 137 -10.36 -13.14 -6.75
C LEU A 137 -8.97 -12.63 -7.14
N PHE A 138 -8.05 -13.56 -7.28
CA PHE A 138 -6.65 -13.32 -7.62
C PHE A 138 -6.27 -14.19 -8.81
N GLU A 139 -5.95 -13.56 -9.94
CA GLU A 139 -5.46 -14.25 -11.12
C GLU A 139 -3.96 -13.98 -11.31
N TYR A 140 -3.20 -15.07 -11.46
CA TYR A 140 -1.78 -15.05 -11.77
C TYR A 140 -1.47 -15.97 -12.95
N SER A 141 -0.29 -15.82 -13.54
CA SER A 141 0.20 -16.68 -14.62
C SER A 141 1.25 -17.65 -14.06
N PRO A 142 0.96 -18.96 -14.00
CA PRO A 142 1.99 -19.96 -13.73
C PRO A 142 2.92 -20.12 -14.95
N PHE A 143 4.16 -20.52 -14.69
CA PHE A 143 5.17 -20.74 -15.73
C PHE A 143 4.68 -21.78 -16.76
N GLN A 144 4.67 -21.38 -18.03
CA GLN A 144 4.22 -22.18 -19.18
C GLN A 144 2.79 -22.75 -19.06
N LYS A 145 1.93 -22.15 -18.24
CA LYS A 145 0.51 -22.52 -18.13
C LYS A 145 -0.40 -21.34 -18.48
N GLN A 146 -1.68 -21.64 -18.65
CA GLN A 146 -2.71 -20.61 -18.76
C GLN A 146 -2.89 -19.89 -17.41
N PRO A 147 -3.33 -18.62 -17.40
CA PRO A 147 -3.63 -17.91 -16.16
C PRO A 147 -4.60 -18.68 -15.27
N THR A 148 -4.30 -18.72 -13.98
CA THR A 148 -5.10 -19.39 -12.96
C THR A 148 -5.77 -18.33 -12.09
N THR A 149 -7.10 -18.40 -11.97
CA THR A 149 -7.85 -17.59 -11.00
C THR A 149 -8.07 -18.38 -9.72
N VAL A 150 -7.77 -17.75 -8.59
CA VAL A 150 -7.95 -18.25 -7.23
C VAL A 150 -9.02 -17.40 -6.55
N GLU A 151 -9.94 -18.03 -5.83
CA GLU A 151 -10.96 -17.35 -5.05
C GLU A 151 -10.71 -17.54 -3.55
N PHE A 152 -10.77 -16.43 -2.80
CA PHE A 152 -10.75 -16.44 -1.34
C PHE A 152 -12.05 -15.83 -0.80
N LYS A 153 -12.71 -16.51 0.15
CA LYS A 153 -13.80 -15.92 0.96
C LYS A 153 -13.20 -15.18 2.15
N VAL A 154 -13.17 -13.85 2.13
CA VAL A 154 -12.32 -13.05 3.04
C VAL A 154 -13.06 -12.45 4.22
N ASN A 155 -14.37 -12.72 4.32
CA ASN A 155 -15.18 -12.40 5.50
C ASN A 155 -14.54 -12.91 6.81
N GLY A 156 -14.78 -12.20 7.91
CA GLY A 156 -14.19 -12.50 9.23
C GLY A 156 -12.76 -12.00 9.43
N LEU A 157 -12.11 -11.42 8.41
CA LEU A 157 -10.75 -10.86 8.53
C LEU A 157 -10.66 -9.77 9.61
N ALA A 158 -11.70 -8.91 9.72
CA ALA A 158 -11.73 -7.77 10.63
C ALA A 158 -11.43 -8.16 12.09
N GLU A 159 -11.96 -9.30 12.54
CA GLU A 159 -11.85 -9.79 13.91
C GLU A 159 -10.43 -10.27 14.26
N LYS A 160 -9.63 -10.62 13.26
CA LYS A 160 -8.28 -11.19 13.44
C LYS A 160 -7.19 -10.21 13.05
N LEU A 161 -7.50 -9.16 12.27
CA LEU A 161 -6.50 -8.28 11.69
C LEU A 161 -5.66 -7.53 12.73
N THR A 162 -6.21 -7.26 13.92
CA THR A 162 -5.50 -6.63 15.04
C THR A 162 -4.25 -7.41 15.47
N SER A 163 -4.26 -8.74 15.36
CA SER A 163 -3.11 -9.59 15.67
C SER A 163 -1.87 -9.28 14.84
N VAL A 164 -2.04 -8.74 13.63
CA VAL A 164 -0.96 -8.28 12.75
C VAL A 164 -0.78 -6.76 12.87
N ALA A 165 -1.87 -6.00 12.91
CA ALA A 165 -1.84 -4.54 12.83
C ALA A 165 -1.13 -3.87 14.03
N GLU A 166 -1.34 -4.38 15.24
CA GLU A 166 -0.72 -3.86 16.46
C GLU A 166 0.80 -4.06 16.51
N PRO A 167 1.35 -5.27 16.37
CA PRO A 167 2.81 -5.48 16.43
C PRO A 167 3.55 -4.79 15.28
N CYS A 168 2.89 -4.60 14.13
CA CYS A 168 3.46 -3.86 13.00
C CYS A 168 3.18 -2.34 13.05
N GLY A 169 2.58 -1.83 14.14
CA GLY A 169 2.45 -0.40 14.37
C GLY A 169 1.65 0.36 13.32
N TRP A 170 0.61 -0.25 12.74
CA TRP A 170 -0.17 0.36 11.66
C TRP A 170 -0.68 1.76 12.02
N ALA A 171 -1.12 1.98 13.26
CA ALA A 171 -1.54 3.30 13.72
C ALA A 171 -0.45 4.37 13.55
N ARG A 172 0.80 4.06 13.94
CA ARG A 172 1.94 4.98 13.80
C ARG A 172 2.28 5.24 12.32
N ILE A 173 2.19 4.20 11.48
CA ILE A 173 2.43 4.32 10.03
C ILE A 173 1.38 5.27 9.41
N GLU A 174 0.11 5.11 9.79
CA GLU A 174 -0.97 5.97 9.29
C GLU A 174 -0.85 7.41 9.79
N GLU A 175 -0.50 7.62 11.06
CA GLU A 175 -0.21 8.96 11.59
C GLU A 175 0.95 9.63 10.84
N ALA A 176 2.04 8.88 10.60
CA ALA A 176 3.18 9.39 9.83
C ALA A 176 2.79 9.74 8.38
N LYS A 177 2.01 8.87 7.73
CA LYS A 177 1.49 9.11 6.37
C LYS A 177 0.57 10.33 6.33
N ALA A 178 -0.32 10.48 7.30
CA ALA A 178 -1.22 11.63 7.40
C ALA A 178 -0.43 12.93 7.60
N ARG A 179 0.59 12.93 8.46
CA ARG A 179 1.49 14.09 8.65
C ARG A 179 2.25 14.43 7.37
N ALA A 180 2.79 13.43 6.67
CA ALA A 180 3.49 13.63 5.40
C ALA A 180 2.56 14.19 4.31
N GLN A 181 1.32 13.69 4.22
CA GLN A 181 0.31 14.19 3.28
C GLN A 181 -0.12 15.62 3.62
N ALA A 182 -0.30 15.95 4.91
CA ALA A 182 -0.61 17.30 5.34
C ALA A 182 0.52 18.28 5.00
N TYR A 183 1.77 17.88 5.24
CA TYR A 183 2.95 18.65 4.82
C TYR A 183 2.96 18.88 3.31
N ALA A 184 2.81 17.82 2.50
CA ALA A 184 2.78 17.93 1.03
C ALA A 184 1.64 18.83 0.53
N LYS A 185 0.46 18.75 1.14
CA LYS A 185 -0.69 19.61 0.79
C LYS A 185 -0.42 21.10 1.04
N GLY A 186 0.36 21.42 2.08
CA GLY A 186 0.76 22.80 2.40
C GLY A 186 1.97 23.31 1.61
N GLU A 187 2.61 22.48 0.78
CA GLU A 187 3.79 22.87 0.01
C GLU A 187 3.54 24.01 -1.00
N PRO A 188 2.43 24.04 -1.78
CA PRO A 188 2.17 25.14 -2.70
C PRO A 188 1.99 26.49 -2.01
N GLU A 189 1.37 26.49 -0.83
CA GLU A 189 1.17 27.71 -0.03
C GLU A 189 2.49 28.22 0.53
N ARG A 190 3.30 27.34 1.12
CA ARG A 190 4.64 27.68 1.63
C ARG A 190 5.57 28.14 0.51
N ALA A 191 5.50 27.54 -0.68
CA ALA A 191 6.25 27.98 -1.85
C ALA A 191 5.84 29.38 -2.29
N ARG A 192 4.54 29.70 -2.32
CA ARG A 192 4.05 31.06 -2.62
C ARG A 192 4.48 32.08 -1.58
N LYS A 193 4.42 31.72 -0.29
CA LYS A 193 4.85 32.58 0.81
C LYS A 193 6.35 32.86 0.72
N ARG A 194 7.17 31.83 0.54
CA ARG A 194 8.62 31.95 0.31
C ARG A 194 8.93 32.84 -0.89
N ASP A 195 8.24 32.65 -2.00
CA ASP A 195 8.41 33.46 -3.21
C ASP A 195 8.06 34.93 -2.96
N ALA A 196 6.99 35.21 -2.20
CA ALA A 196 6.62 36.57 -1.83
C ALA A 196 7.67 37.22 -0.92
N MET A 197 8.16 36.49 0.10
CA MET A 197 9.23 36.96 0.99
C MET A 197 10.54 37.22 0.25
N LEU A 198 10.91 36.34 -0.69
CA LEU A 198 12.07 36.53 -1.56
C LEU A 198 11.96 37.80 -2.40
N ARG A 199 10.80 38.02 -3.04
CA ARG A 199 10.59 39.24 -3.83
C ARG A 199 10.70 40.50 -2.97
N GLU A 200 10.13 40.48 -1.78
CA GLU A 200 10.19 41.59 -0.83
C GLU A 200 11.64 41.87 -0.40
N ALA A 201 12.36 40.83 0.05
CA ALA A 201 13.74 40.94 0.50
C ALA A 201 14.68 41.45 -0.61
N LEU A 202 14.58 40.86 -1.80
CA LEU A 202 15.42 41.17 -2.95
C LEU A 202 15.08 42.52 -3.58
N SER A 203 13.91 43.10 -3.32
CA SER A 203 13.53 44.41 -3.87
C SER A 203 14.52 45.52 -3.52
N ARG A 204 15.23 45.39 -2.39
CA ARG A 204 16.28 46.31 -1.90
C ARG A 204 17.60 46.15 -2.63
N HIS A 205 17.82 45.01 -3.27
CA HIS A 205 19.02 44.69 -4.03
C HIS A 205 18.88 45.04 -5.52
N VAL A 206 17.70 45.51 -5.96
CA VAL A 206 17.41 45.87 -7.34
C VAL A 206 17.37 47.39 -7.50
N GLY A 207 18.17 47.91 -8.42
CA GLY A 207 18.25 49.34 -8.72
C GLY A 207 18.61 49.63 -10.18
N ALA A 208 18.73 50.91 -10.52
CA ALA A 208 19.35 51.30 -11.78
C ALA A 208 20.78 50.75 -11.82
N CYS A 209 21.22 50.25 -12.98
CA CYS A 209 22.57 49.69 -13.11
C CYS A 209 23.62 50.75 -12.75
N HIS A 210 24.74 50.38 -12.12
CA HIS A 210 25.75 51.35 -11.68
C HIS A 210 26.51 52.04 -12.84
N GLU A 211 26.59 51.41 -14.00
CA GLU A 211 27.25 51.95 -15.19
C GLU A 211 26.43 53.08 -15.82
N LYS A 212 27.03 54.26 -15.98
CA LYS A 212 26.33 55.47 -16.45
C LYS A 212 25.62 55.27 -17.79
N TRP A 213 26.27 54.61 -18.76
CA TRP A 213 25.67 54.36 -20.08
C TRP A 213 24.45 53.42 -20.01
N LEU A 214 24.40 52.51 -19.02
CA LEU A 214 23.23 51.67 -18.77
C LEU A 214 22.13 52.45 -18.02
N GLN A 215 22.49 53.37 -17.14
CA GLN A 215 21.54 54.29 -16.48
C GLN A 215 20.83 55.18 -17.50
N ASP A 216 21.60 55.75 -18.43
CA ASP A 216 21.08 56.62 -19.50
C ASP A 216 20.12 55.84 -20.42
N MET A 217 20.31 54.51 -20.55
CA MET A 217 19.41 53.59 -21.25
C MET A 217 18.24 53.08 -20.38
N GLY A 218 18.10 53.55 -19.13
CA GLY A 218 17.03 53.14 -18.22
C GLY A 218 17.10 51.67 -17.78
N ARG A 219 18.29 51.07 -17.76
CA ARG A 219 18.47 49.65 -17.44
C ARG A 219 18.50 49.39 -15.94
N TRP A 220 17.98 48.23 -15.56
CA TRP A 220 17.89 47.76 -14.18
C TRP A 220 18.80 46.56 -13.92
N CYS A 221 19.42 46.52 -12.75
CA CYS A 221 20.33 45.46 -12.32
C CYS A 221 20.02 45.08 -10.87
N TRP A 222 20.36 43.86 -10.48
CA TRP A 222 20.41 43.44 -9.08
C TRP A 222 21.86 43.32 -8.63
N TYR A 223 22.13 43.43 -7.32
CA TYR A 223 23.47 43.30 -6.76
C TYR A 223 23.50 42.46 -5.49
N ASP A 224 24.36 41.45 -5.48
CA ASP A 224 24.64 40.62 -4.31
C ASP A 224 26.06 40.92 -3.81
N GLU A 225 26.17 41.71 -2.76
CA GLU A 225 27.45 42.10 -2.19
C GLU A 225 28.18 40.94 -1.51
N SER A 226 27.42 39.92 -1.08
CA SER A 226 27.92 38.71 -0.42
C SER A 226 28.50 37.69 -1.41
N ALA A 227 28.16 37.81 -2.70
CA ALA A 227 28.66 36.93 -3.74
C ALA A 227 30.19 37.06 -3.91
N TYR A 228 30.85 35.91 -4.04
CA TYR A 228 32.26 35.84 -4.40
C TYR A 228 32.43 36.01 -5.92
N GLY A 229 33.12 37.06 -6.36
CA GLY A 229 33.36 37.34 -7.78
C GLY A 229 32.39 38.36 -8.37
N PHE A 230 31.62 37.98 -9.41
CA PHE A 230 30.68 38.88 -10.08
C PHE A 230 29.49 39.19 -9.16
N LYS A 231 29.33 40.47 -8.77
CA LYS A 231 28.37 40.90 -7.73
C LYS A 231 27.07 41.48 -8.27
N GLY A 232 26.81 41.37 -9.57
CA GLY A 232 25.66 42.03 -10.21
C GLY A 232 24.89 41.11 -11.14
N GLY A 233 23.68 41.48 -11.50
CA GLY A 233 22.92 40.87 -12.59
C GLY A 233 23.32 41.45 -13.94
N ILE A 234 22.89 40.78 -15.02
CA ILE A 234 22.88 41.40 -16.35
C ILE A 234 21.88 42.58 -16.37
N PRO A 235 21.99 43.52 -17.32
CA PRO A 235 21.04 44.63 -17.42
C PRO A 235 19.67 44.17 -17.97
N PHE A 236 18.59 44.61 -17.33
CA PHE A 236 17.20 44.33 -17.71
C PHE A 236 16.45 45.60 -18.13
N GLU A 237 15.33 45.42 -18.84
CA GLU A 237 14.50 46.52 -19.34
C GLU A 237 13.59 47.15 -18.28
N SER A 238 13.34 46.44 -17.17
CA SER A 238 12.49 46.90 -16.07
C SER A 238 12.98 46.42 -14.71
N LYS A 239 12.54 47.11 -13.66
CA LYS A 239 12.79 46.70 -12.27
C LYS A 239 12.23 45.31 -11.99
N GLU A 240 11.04 45.02 -12.50
CA GLU A 240 10.36 43.74 -12.33
C GLU A 240 11.14 42.60 -12.98
N ALA A 241 11.68 42.80 -14.19
CA ALA A 241 12.49 41.78 -14.87
C ALA A 241 13.80 41.51 -14.13
N ALA A 242 14.45 42.55 -13.60
CA ALA A 242 15.64 42.39 -12.76
C ALA A 242 15.32 41.64 -11.45
N LEU A 243 14.19 41.95 -10.81
CA LEU A 243 13.74 41.26 -9.60
C LEU A 243 13.39 39.79 -9.89
N ASP A 244 12.75 39.50 -11.02
CA ASP A 244 12.42 38.13 -11.44
C ASP A 244 13.69 37.29 -11.63
N ASP A 245 14.71 37.82 -12.32
CA ASP A 245 15.99 37.12 -12.45
C ASP A 245 16.68 36.95 -11.09
N ALA A 246 16.73 37.99 -10.24
CA ALA A 246 17.30 37.87 -8.89
C ALA A 246 16.64 36.74 -8.07
N VAL A 247 15.31 36.62 -8.12
CA VAL A 247 14.57 35.52 -7.47
C VAL A 247 14.97 34.16 -8.06
N GLN A 248 15.08 34.04 -9.38
CA GLN A 248 15.49 32.78 -10.03
C GLN A 248 16.92 32.37 -9.66
N ARG A 249 17.84 33.35 -9.61
CA ARG A 249 19.24 33.16 -9.20
C ARG A 249 19.36 32.76 -7.73
N THR A 250 18.47 33.26 -6.90
CA THR A 250 18.38 32.86 -5.49
C THR A 250 17.87 31.43 -5.36
N LYS A 251 16.82 31.07 -6.11
CA LYS A 251 16.27 29.71 -6.13
C LYS A 251 17.24 28.67 -6.67
N SER A 252 18.14 29.04 -7.58
CA SER A 252 19.20 28.16 -8.07
C SER A 252 20.40 28.04 -7.10
N GLY A 253 20.39 28.78 -5.98
CA GLY A 253 21.46 28.77 -4.98
C GLY A 253 22.73 29.48 -5.44
N GLN A 254 22.65 30.29 -6.50
CA GLN A 254 23.81 30.98 -7.09
C GLN A 254 24.13 32.31 -6.40
N PHE A 255 23.09 33.04 -5.98
CA PHE A 255 23.18 34.39 -5.41
C PHE A 255 22.18 34.52 -4.26
N PHE A 256 22.37 35.52 -3.41
CA PHE A 256 21.49 35.87 -2.28
C PHE A 256 21.23 34.68 -1.34
N THR A 257 22.27 33.88 -1.12
CA THR A 257 22.19 32.66 -0.30
C THR A 257 21.90 32.99 1.16
N HIS A 258 22.34 34.16 1.63
CA HIS A 258 22.05 34.66 2.96
C HIS A 258 20.57 35.03 3.11
N GLU A 259 19.98 35.75 2.16
CA GLU A 259 18.57 36.12 2.15
C GLU A 259 17.67 34.88 2.09
N MET A 260 18.03 33.89 1.25
CA MET A 260 17.34 32.60 1.22
C MET A 260 17.39 31.88 2.57
N ALA A 261 18.57 31.84 3.22
CA ALA A 261 18.74 31.17 4.51
C ALA A 261 17.94 31.85 5.63
N GLN A 262 17.85 33.19 5.63
CA GLN A 262 17.02 33.94 6.58
C GLN A 262 15.53 33.62 6.40
N ILE A 263 15.03 33.68 5.16
CA ILE A 263 13.63 33.36 4.85
C ILE A 263 13.30 31.90 5.21
N ASP A 264 14.19 30.96 4.90
CA ASP A 264 14.02 29.55 5.27
C ASP A 264 14.06 29.33 6.80
N SER A 265 14.71 30.21 7.57
CA SER A 265 14.67 30.19 9.03
C SER A 265 13.31 30.68 9.55
N GLU A 266 12.83 31.81 9.03
CA GLU A 266 11.53 32.39 9.41
C GLU A 266 10.38 31.42 9.11
N LEU A 267 10.41 30.75 7.96
CA LEU A 267 9.38 29.75 7.57
C LEU A 267 9.42 28.45 8.37
N LYS A 268 10.46 28.19 9.18
CA LYS A 268 10.54 27.03 10.07
C LYS A 268 9.95 27.31 11.46
N GLU A 269 9.81 28.57 11.84
CA GLU A 269 9.30 28.99 13.15
C GLU A 269 7.76 29.15 13.19
N GLU A 270 7.11 29.08 12.02
CA GLU A 270 5.65 29.11 11.83
C GLU A 270 5.02 27.72 11.67
#